data_AF-A0A5A7TG42-F1
#
_entry.id   AF-A0A5A7TG42-F1
#
_cell.length_a   1.000
_cell.length_b   1.000
_cell.length_c   1.000
_cell.angle_alpha   90.00
_cell.angle_beta   90.00
_cell.angle_gamma   90.00
#
_symmetry.space_group_name_H-M   'P 1'
#
loop_
_entity.id
_entity.type
_entity.pdbx_description
1 polymer ?
#
loop_
_entity_poly.entity_id
_entity_poly.type
_entity_poly.pdbx_seq_one_letter_code
_entity_poly.pdbx_strand_id
1 'polypeptide(L)'
;MTGNRSFFSELEECSSGHVTFEDGAKGRILAKGDIEKYNLSCLNDVRYVKGLKANLVSFSQLCDEDYIVNFSKDDCIVTSVDKRVLMSGCRHADNFYHWESNNIDLCHLSKED
;
A
#
# COMPACT_ATOMS: atom_id res chain seq x y z
N MET A 1 4.65 0.52 0.91
CA MET A 1 5.49 1.64 0.45
C MET A 1 4.63 2.72 -0.18
N THR A 2 4.96 3.98 0.04
CA THR A 2 4.24 5.11 -0.55
C THR A 2 5.18 6.27 -0.89
N GLY A 3 4.84 7.05 -1.92
CA GLY A 3 5.45 8.35 -2.20
C GLY A 3 4.70 9.54 -1.59
N ASN A 4 3.63 9.29 -0.84
CA ASN A 4 2.82 10.31 -0.21
C ASN A 4 3.18 10.43 1.28
N ARG A 5 3.87 11.52 1.64
CA ARG A 5 4.28 11.78 3.03
C ARG A 5 3.08 12.05 3.95
N SER A 6 1.97 12.56 3.42
CA SER A 6 0.81 12.96 4.22
C SER A 6 0.02 11.79 4.79
N PHE A 7 0.33 10.55 4.40
CA PHE A 7 -0.31 9.36 4.96
C PHE A 7 0.22 8.96 6.33
N PHE A 8 1.35 9.53 6.74
CA PHE A 8 1.99 9.18 8.01
C PHE A 8 1.69 10.22 9.07
N SER A 9 1.32 9.77 10.27
CA SER A 9 1.24 10.62 11.46
C SER A 9 2.63 11.01 11.95
N GLU A 10 3.55 10.03 11.96
CA GLU A 10 4.95 10.20 12.34
C GLU A 10 5.87 9.44 11.38
N LEU A 11 7.07 9.97 11.16
CA LEU A 11 8.07 9.36 10.29
C LEU A 11 9.44 9.35 10.95
N GLU A 12 10.04 8.17 11.01
CA GLU A 12 11.42 7.96 11.42
C GLU A 12 12.34 8.02 10.19
N GLU A 13 13.30 8.94 10.19
CA GLU A 13 14.29 9.01 9.11
C GLU A 13 15.09 7.71 9.05
N CYS A 14 15.13 7.10 7.87
CA CYS A 14 15.79 5.83 7.67
C CYS A 14 16.40 5.81 6.27
N SER A 15 17.68 6.14 6.16
CA SER A 15 18.42 6.08 4.89
C SER A 15 18.77 4.64 4.51
N SER A 16 17.74 3.82 4.26
CA SER A 16 17.83 2.35 4.18
C SER A 16 17.92 1.79 2.75
N GLY A 17 18.61 2.51 1.85
CA GLY A 17 18.84 2.04 0.49
C GLY A 17 17.86 2.60 -0.54
N HIS A 18 17.66 1.84 -1.61
CA HIS A 18 16.92 2.28 -2.80
C HIS A 18 15.97 1.19 -3.28
N VAL A 19 14.86 1.62 -3.88
CA VAL A 19 14.07 0.77 -4.77
C VAL A 19 14.45 1.05 -6.21
N THR A 20 14.35 0.03 -7.05
CA THR A 20 14.48 0.18 -8.50
C THR A 20 13.07 0.11 -9.07
N PHE A 21 12.69 1.14 -9.84
CA PHE A 21 11.41 1.22 -10.52
C PHE A 21 11.46 0.37 -11.81
N GLU A 22 10.29 0.18 -12.42
CA GLU A 22 10.16 -0.60 -13.66
C GLU A 22 11.02 -0.06 -14.81
N ASP A 23 11.18 1.27 -14.89
CA ASP A 23 12.03 1.95 -15.87
C ASP A 23 13.53 1.88 -15.56
N GLY A 24 13.92 1.17 -14.50
CA GLY A 24 15.30 1.04 -14.02
C GLY A 24 15.81 2.23 -13.21
N ALA A 25 15.03 3.32 -13.08
CA ALA A 25 15.39 4.44 -12.21
C ALA A 25 15.32 4.02 -10.73
N LYS A 26 16.05 4.74 -9.87
CA LYS A 26 16.14 4.42 -8.44
C LYS A 26 15.45 5.45 -7.57
N GLY A 27 14.52 5.00 -6.74
CA GLY A 27 13.89 5.79 -5.68
C GLY A 27 14.59 5.60 -4.35
N ARG A 28 15.00 6.69 -3.69
CA ARG A 28 15.61 6.61 -2.36
C ARG A 28 14.52 6.39 -1.30
N ILE A 29 14.74 5.44 -0.40
CA ILE A 29 13.94 5.30 0.82
C ILE A 29 14.43 6.38 1.79
N LEU A 30 13.52 7.28 2.18
CA LEU A 30 13.86 8.44 3.00
C LEU A 30 13.51 8.22 4.47
N ALA A 31 12.38 7.56 4.73
CA ALA A 31 11.85 7.36 6.06
C ALA A 31 10.96 6.12 6.09
N LYS A 32 10.59 5.71 7.29
CA LYS A 32 9.56 4.70 7.55
C LYS A 32 8.65 5.20 8.66
N GLY A 33 7.45 4.65 8.72
CA GLY A 33 6.50 4.95 9.77
C GLY A 33 5.21 4.20 9.52
N ASP A 34 4.23 4.47 10.35
CA ASP A 34 2.98 3.74 10.33
C ASP A 34 1.87 4.59 9.68
N ILE A 35 0.95 3.93 8.99
CA ILE A 35 -0.20 4.57 8.34
C ILE A 35 -1.46 4.09 9.04
N GLU A 36 -2.06 4.98 9.81
CA GLU A 36 -3.37 4.76 10.44
C GLU A 36 -4.49 5.34 9.58
N LYS A 37 -5.59 4.60 9.45
CA LYS A 37 -6.78 5.10 8.74
C LYS A 37 -8.04 4.66 9.45
N TYR A 38 -9.02 5.57 9.55
CA TYR A 38 -10.23 5.40 10.35
C TYR A 38 -11.03 4.09 10.14
N ASN A 39 -10.87 3.40 9.00
CA ASN A 39 -11.63 2.20 8.66
C ASN A 39 -10.77 0.95 8.40
N LEU A 40 -9.45 1.04 8.56
CA LEU A 40 -8.50 -0.06 8.36
C LEU A 40 -7.54 -0.13 9.54
N SER A 41 -6.98 -1.31 9.78
CA SER A 41 -5.92 -1.48 10.76
C SER A 41 -4.67 -0.71 10.31
N CYS A 42 -3.81 -0.46 11.28
CA CYS A 42 -2.59 0.29 11.07
C CYS A 42 -1.66 -0.50 10.13
N LEU A 43 -1.27 0.09 9.01
CA LEU A 43 -0.18 -0.48 8.22
C LEU A 43 1.14 -0.07 8.84
N ASN A 44 1.80 -1.03 9.47
CA ASN A 44 3.07 -0.83 10.17
C ASN A 44 4.29 -0.93 9.23
N ASP A 45 5.38 -0.25 9.60
CA ASP A 45 6.68 -0.26 8.89
C ASP A 45 6.58 0.14 7.39
N VAL A 46 5.71 1.10 7.08
CA VAL A 46 5.56 1.57 5.70
C VAL A 46 6.70 2.50 5.31
N ARG A 47 7.42 2.14 4.24
CA ARG A 47 8.52 2.94 3.70
C ARG A 47 8.04 4.10 2.84
N TYR A 48 8.53 5.30 3.15
CA TYR A 48 8.40 6.50 2.34
C TYR A 48 9.52 6.58 1.30
N VAL A 49 9.14 6.59 0.02
CA VAL A 49 10.06 6.55 -1.12
C VAL A 49 9.88 7.79 -1.96
N LYS A 50 10.96 8.55 -2.16
CA LYS A 50 10.91 9.73 -3.03
C LYS A 50 10.65 9.33 -4.48
N GLY A 51 9.65 9.95 -5.10
CA GLY A 51 9.32 9.75 -6.52
C GLY A 51 8.53 8.47 -6.81
N LEU A 52 8.12 7.72 -5.78
CA LEU A 52 7.24 6.58 -5.96
C LEU A 52 5.83 7.09 -6.29
N LYS A 53 5.36 6.80 -7.51
CA LYS A 53 4.06 7.27 -8.00
C LYS A 53 2.89 6.42 -7.50
N ALA A 54 3.06 5.10 -7.44
CA ALA A 54 2.03 4.17 -6.97
C ALA A 54 2.31 3.68 -5.55
N ASN A 55 1.24 3.44 -4.77
CA ASN A 55 1.38 2.83 -3.46
C ASN A 55 1.41 1.31 -3.59
N LEU A 56 2.33 0.68 -2.86
CA LEU A 56 2.51 -0.76 -2.87
C LEU A 56 2.25 -1.29 -1.47
N VAL A 57 1.35 -2.26 -1.33
CA VAL A 57 1.11 -2.95 -0.07
C VAL A 57 1.56 -4.39 -0.25
N SER A 58 2.40 -4.87 0.67
CA SER A 58 2.77 -6.29 0.67
C SER A 58 1.60 -7.11 1.21
N PHE A 59 1.33 -8.28 0.61
CA PHE A 59 0.39 -9.26 1.17
C PHE A 59 0.75 -9.62 2.62
N SER A 60 2.05 -9.74 2.94
CA SER A 60 2.49 -10.07 4.30
C SER A 60 2.02 -9.02 5.32
N GLN A 61 2.08 -7.73 4.97
CA GLN A 61 1.63 -6.65 5.85
C GLN A 61 0.14 -6.71 6.15
N LEU A 62 -0.67 -7.23 5.21
CA LEU A 62 -2.10 -7.44 5.45
C LEU A 62 -2.34 -8.64 6.36
N CYS A 63 -1.58 -9.72 6.17
CA CYS A 63 -1.69 -10.91 7.02
C CYS A 63 -1.20 -10.68 8.44
N ASP A 64 -0.18 -9.84 8.64
CA ASP A 64 0.33 -9.46 9.96
C ASP A 64 -0.74 -8.70 10.77
N GLU A 65 -1.71 -8.07 10.10
CA GLU A 65 -2.87 -7.40 10.70
C GLU A 65 -4.12 -8.30 10.78
N ASP A 66 -3.94 -9.62 10.73
CA ASP A 66 -4.99 -10.65 10.78
C ASP A 66 -6.02 -10.58 9.65
N TYR A 67 -5.70 -9.89 8.54
CA TYR A 67 -6.57 -9.88 7.38
C TYR A 67 -6.44 -11.14 6.54
N ILE A 68 -7.59 -11.63 6.10
CA ILE A 68 -7.68 -12.74 5.16
C ILE A 68 -7.64 -12.13 3.76
N VAL A 69 -6.60 -12.44 3.01
CA VAL A 69 -6.43 -11.97 1.64
C VAL A 69 -6.60 -13.15 0.67
N ASN A 70 -7.53 -13.02 -0.25
CA ASN A 70 -7.86 -14.03 -1.26
C ASN A 70 -7.54 -13.50 -2.65
N PHE A 71 -6.75 -14.23 -3.43
CA PHE A 71 -6.47 -13.93 -4.82
C PHE A 71 -7.14 -14.95 -5.75
N SER A 72 -7.73 -14.45 -6.82
CA SER A 72 -8.16 -15.23 -7.98
C SER A 72 -7.28 -14.84 -9.17
N LYS A 73 -7.56 -15.39 -10.35
CA LYS A 73 -6.89 -14.97 -11.60
C LYS A 73 -7.12 -13.48 -11.90
N ASP A 74 -8.31 -12.99 -11.56
CA ASP A 74 -8.82 -11.71 -12.04
C ASP A 74 -9.01 -10.70 -10.89
N ASP A 75 -9.10 -11.15 -9.63
CA ASP A 75 -9.46 -10.31 -8.49
C ASP A 75 -8.63 -10.60 -7.23
N CYS A 76 -8.57 -9.62 -6.33
CA CYS A 76 -8.07 -9.72 -4.98
C CYS A 76 -9.12 -9.20 -4.00
N ILE A 77 -9.36 -9.92 -2.90
CA ILE A 77 -10.30 -9.50 -1.88
C ILE A 77 -9.63 -9.61 -0.51
N VAL A 78 -9.70 -8.54 0.27
CA VAL A 78 -9.23 -8.49 1.65
C VAL A 78 -10.43 -8.39 2.58
N THR A 79 -10.54 -9.35 3.48
CA THR A 79 -11.61 -9.47 4.46
C THR A 79 -11.08 -9.45 5.88
N SER A 80 -11.85 -8.85 6.79
CA SER A 80 -11.60 -9.00 8.22
C SER A 80 -11.91 -10.43 8.69
N VAL A 81 -11.45 -10.78 9.89
CA VAL A 81 -11.81 -12.03 10.58
C VAL A 81 -13.33 -12.25 10.72
N ASP A 82 -14.11 -11.18 10.80
CA ASP A 82 -15.58 -11.21 10.83
C ASP A 82 -16.21 -11.39 9.43
N LYS A 83 -15.40 -11.70 8.41
CA LYS A 83 -15.80 -11.89 7.00
C LYS A 83 -16.41 -10.64 6.34
N ARG A 84 -16.12 -9.45 6.88
CA ARG A 84 -16.48 -8.19 6.21
C ARG A 84 -15.45 -7.91 5.13
N VAL A 85 -15.91 -7.61 3.92
CA VAL A 85 -15.03 -7.11 2.85
C VAL A 85 -14.62 -5.71 3.22
N LEU A 86 -13.35 -5.56 3.59
CA LEU A 86 -12.74 -4.25 3.81
C LEU A 86 -12.39 -3.63 2.46
N MET A 87 -12.13 -4.52 1.50
CA MET A 87 -11.30 -4.19 0.38
C MET A 87 -11.56 -5.23 -0.78
N SER A 88 -11.91 -4.81 -2.01
CA SER A 88 -11.67 -5.51 -3.30
C SER A 88 -10.71 -4.80 -4.31
N GLY A 89 -10.04 -5.58 -5.16
CA GLY A 89 -9.17 -5.10 -6.24
C GLY A 89 -9.22 -6.01 -7.47
N CYS A 90 -8.91 -5.49 -8.66
CA CYS A 90 -8.87 -6.24 -9.92
C CYS A 90 -7.45 -6.33 -10.49
N ARG A 91 -7.17 -7.42 -11.19
CA ARG A 91 -5.89 -7.64 -11.86
C ARG A 91 -5.86 -6.92 -13.21
N HIS A 92 -4.84 -6.10 -13.42
CA HIS A 92 -4.64 -5.37 -14.68
C HIS A 92 -3.63 -6.06 -15.60
N ALA A 93 -3.50 -5.53 -16.82
CA ALA A 93 -2.59 -6.05 -17.85
C ALA A 93 -1.10 -5.96 -17.47
N ASP A 94 -0.76 -5.10 -16.50
CA ASP A 94 0.56 -4.98 -15.89
C ASP A 94 0.87 -6.11 -14.89
N ASN A 95 -0.04 -7.06 -14.72
CA ASN A 95 0.01 -8.17 -13.77
C ASN A 95 -0.09 -7.77 -12.28
N PHE A 96 -0.36 -6.50 -11.99
CA PHE A 96 -0.63 -6.02 -10.64
C PHE A 96 -2.12 -6.07 -10.31
N TYR A 97 -2.43 -6.23 -9.03
CA TYR A 97 -3.80 -6.05 -8.52
C TYR A 97 -3.95 -4.59 -8.11
N HIS A 98 -4.87 -3.91 -8.76
CA HIS A 98 -5.21 -2.52 -8.48
C HIS A 98 -6.42 -2.48 -7.57
N TRP A 99 -6.33 -1.62 -6.59
CA TRP A 99 -7.41 -1.41 -5.63
C TRP A 99 -8.66 -0.85 -6.33
N GLU A 100 -9.85 -1.44 -6.12
CA GLU A 100 -11.10 -0.88 -6.64
C GLU A 100 -11.59 0.23 -5.70
N SER A 101 -11.80 1.42 -6.26
CA SER A 101 -12.24 2.58 -5.48
C SER A 101 -13.72 2.47 -5.11
N ASN A 102 -14.01 1.80 -4.00
CA ASN A 102 -15.36 1.72 -3.45
C ASN A 102 -15.60 2.81 -2.40
N ASN A 103 -15.42 4.10 -2.71
CA ASN A 103 -15.77 5.27 -1.85
C ASN A 103 -15.31 5.26 -0.37
N ILE A 104 -14.59 4.25 0.06
CA ILE A 104 -13.91 4.16 1.34
C ILE A 104 -12.53 4.65 1.01
N ASP A 105 -12.18 5.82 1.53
CA ASP A 105 -10.85 6.40 1.42
C ASP A 105 -9.83 5.28 1.61
N LEU A 106 -9.26 4.81 0.51
CA LEU A 106 -8.11 3.93 0.47
C LEU A 106 -6.95 4.77 0.00
N CYS A 107 -5.75 4.24 0.06
CA CYS A 107 -4.50 4.96 -0.16
C CYS A 107 -4.32 5.40 -1.63
N HIS A 108 -5.38 5.88 -2.30
CA HIS A 108 -5.46 6.18 -3.72
C HIS A 108 -4.83 7.48 -4.14
N LEU A 109 -4.39 8.32 -3.21
CA LEU A 109 -3.65 9.52 -3.59
C LEU A 109 -2.18 9.13 -3.80
N SER A 110 -1.93 8.37 -4.88
CA SER A 110 -0.74 8.59 -5.69
C SER A 110 -0.67 10.09 -5.97
N LYS A 111 0.49 10.71 -5.74
CA LYS A 111 0.66 12.15 -5.94
C LYS A 111 0.21 12.52 -7.36
N GLU A 112 -0.77 13.41 -7.47
CA GLU A 112 -0.94 14.22 -8.67
C GLU A 112 0.28 15.16 -8.75
N ASP A 113 0.83 15.29 -9.96
CA ASP A 113 2.03 16.08 -10.26
C ASP A 113 1.88 17.57 -9.88
#